data_AF-A0A317LRN9-F1
#
_entry.id   AF-A0A317LRN9-F1
#
_cell.length_a   1.000
_cell.length_b   1.000
_cell.length_c   1.000
_cell.angle_alpha   90.00
_cell.angle_beta   90.00
_cell.angle_gamma   90.00
#
_symmetry.space_group_name_H-M   'P 1'
#
loop_
_entity.id
_entity.type
_entity.pdbx_description
1 polymer ?
#
loop_
_entity_poly.entity_id
_entity_poly.type
_entity_poly.pdbx_seq_one_letter_code
_entity_poly.pdbx_strand_id
1 'polypeptide(L)'
;MPLILSAEEAENRFQISKYDPVGLIDNEMILLFEGDTDIPGHFDHDYVTRVLQEAGGPSEMGELLVVVNGNLNVDGDIVFSEYRPALLVLGDVTCHVLQSADECMLITGNATIKYAFYGYYNDGTITIEGITKVPYVLNSDHHSQINPVGAVLINKHSDYDDFFEYDFTAQDLPEVLVPEILGKGGRLEAWDFIDMLKAGKSPFKPGAKTPRQVFDERLEQLTTEDPLSVTEVDLSEQKFKAFPQSLTALQNLRKLTLSKNKLKTIPDDIGKLEHLEELYLYDCALVNISAAIGDLKNLRVLDISLNRELTVLPDTIGQLGKLQRLKIDYINMNFSPAFEHLSDLEEIGMYSCYPDAQEPTVFPEALTKLKKLRKLDLRKNMFQALPEALVQLPLLEEIRWTDSATASPLPDFSLCRSLKTLVISRCFSQWKNIVFNIHSLEHLQIDRNKEEKEYFDEDTLAIWKEMAAEEPEKFGHLADVIKNKQLEPDGRYSVLTRRGITLQDLEGLKKLPNLRYLDLSFNGLTTLPDSVYTLSKLEHLNLEYNKLSDEEKGKVAKVFNQAKLIF
;
A
#
# COMPACT_ATOMS: atom_id res chain seq x y z
N MET A 1 -33.14 37.30 17.56
CA MET A 1 -34.20 36.53 16.87
C MET A 1 -33.66 36.16 15.51
N PRO A 2 -33.82 34.91 15.08
CA PRO A 2 -33.36 34.47 13.76
C PRO A 2 -34.08 35.21 12.64
N LEU A 3 -33.42 35.31 11.50
CA LEU A 3 -33.90 35.99 10.30
C LEU A 3 -34.13 34.95 9.19
N ILE A 4 -35.16 35.15 8.39
CA ILE A 4 -35.35 34.39 7.16
C ILE A 4 -34.73 35.18 6.02
N LEU A 5 -33.80 34.56 5.29
CA LEU A 5 -33.16 35.14 4.11
C LEU A 5 -33.55 34.36 2.86
N SER A 6 -33.55 35.06 1.74
CA SER A 6 -33.56 34.43 0.41
C SER A 6 -32.20 33.83 0.08
N ALA A 7 -32.19 32.84 -0.83
CA ALA A 7 -30.96 32.24 -1.36
C ALA A 7 -29.97 33.29 -1.91
N GLU A 8 -30.47 34.31 -2.62
CA GLU A 8 -29.63 35.39 -3.18
C GLU A 8 -28.97 36.23 -2.09
N GLU A 9 -29.69 36.57 -1.02
CA GLU A 9 -29.14 37.33 0.11
C GLU A 9 -28.09 36.51 0.87
N ALA A 10 -28.36 35.22 1.11
CA ALA A 10 -27.42 34.32 1.77
C ALA A 10 -26.15 34.11 0.94
N GLU A 11 -26.29 33.93 -0.38
CA GLU A 11 -25.15 33.77 -1.29
C GLU A 11 -24.28 35.03 -1.32
N ASN A 12 -24.90 36.22 -1.45
CA ASN A 12 -24.17 37.49 -1.44
C ASN A 12 -23.40 37.73 -0.13
N ARG A 13 -23.90 37.20 0.98
CA ARG A 13 -23.38 37.51 2.32
C ARG A 13 -22.37 36.48 2.81
N PHE A 14 -22.58 35.21 2.50
CA PHE A 14 -21.79 34.10 3.03
C PHE A 14 -21.07 33.29 1.96
N GLN A 15 -21.39 33.47 0.66
CA GLN A 15 -20.85 32.68 -0.44
C GLN A 15 -21.09 31.19 -0.21
N ILE A 16 -22.35 30.79 -0.07
CA ILE A 16 -22.77 29.40 0.24
C ILE A 16 -22.18 28.43 -0.79
N SER A 17 -22.10 28.82 -2.05
CA SER A 17 -21.48 28.03 -3.13
C SER A 17 -20.01 27.62 -2.87
N LYS A 18 -19.26 28.35 -2.04
CA LYS A 18 -17.89 27.98 -1.65
C LYS A 18 -17.87 26.71 -0.78
N TYR A 19 -18.90 26.54 0.02
CA TYR A 19 -19.04 25.50 1.03
C TYR A 19 -19.70 24.23 0.48
N ASP A 20 -20.30 24.35 -0.70
CA ASP A 20 -20.97 23.27 -1.40
C ASP A 20 -20.63 23.28 -2.90
N PRO A 21 -19.40 22.88 -3.27
CA PRO A 21 -18.93 22.96 -4.65
C PRO A 21 -19.64 21.97 -5.59
N VAL A 22 -20.39 21.01 -5.05
CA VAL A 22 -21.08 19.94 -5.79
C VAL A 22 -22.61 20.07 -5.76
N GLY A 23 -23.16 21.03 -5.01
CA GLY A 23 -24.59 21.33 -5.00
C GLY A 23 -25.45 20.37 -4.15
N LEU A 24 -24.92 19.89 -3.02
CA LEU A 24 -25.59 19.01 -2.07
C LEU A 24 -26.36 19.73 -0.95
N ILE A 25 -26.12 21.03 -0.74
CA ILE A 25 -26.78 21.83 0.29
C ILE A 25 -28.00 22.51 -0.31
N ASP A 26 -29.16 21.99 0.04
CA ASP A 26 -30.44 22.63 -0.24
C ASP A 26 -30.55 23.99 0.48
N ASN A 27 -30.71 25.06 -0.29
CA ASN A 27 -30.61 26.44 0.19
C ASN A 27 -31.71 27.37 -0.33
N GLU A 28 -32.87 26.83 -0.71
CA GLU A 28 -34.02 27.64 -1.15
C GLU A 28 -34.49 28.62 -0.06
N MET A 29 -34.37 28.21 1.20
CA MET A 29 -34.71 29.02 2.36
C MET A 29 -33.61 28.99 3.40
N ILE A 30 -33.29 30.15 3.97
CA ILE A 30 -32.24 30.26 4.98
C ILE A 30 -32.82 30.78 6.29
N LEU A 31 -32.64 30.01 7.37
CA LEU A 31 -32.86 30.48 8.73
C LEU A 31 -31.51 30.90 9.33
N LEU A 32 -31.28 32.21 9.41
CA LEU A 32 -30.04 32.79 9.88
C LEU A 32 -30.10 33.14 11.38
N PHE A 33 -29.15 32.60 12.12
CA PHE A 33 -28.75 33.07 13.45
C PHE A 33 -27.52 33.97 13.30
N GLU A 34 -27.68 35.25 13.63
CA GLU A 34 -26.59 36.23 13.54
C GLU A 34 -25.82 36.30 14.87
N GLY A 35 -24.51 36.02 14.82
CA GLY A 35 -23.64 36.00 15.99
C GLY A 35 -23.64 34.67 16.74
N ASP A 36 -22.93 34.67 17.88
CA ASP A 36 -22.87 33.51 18.77
C ASP A 36 -24.27 33.13 19.26
N THR A 37 -24.58 31.83 19.21
CA THR A 37 -25.91 31.29 19.45
C THR A 37 -25.88 30.23 20.53
N ASP A 38 -26.61 30.47 21.62
CA ASP A 38 -26.77 29.54 22.73
C ASP A 38 -28.18 28.92 22.71
N ILE A 39 -28.26 27.59 22.67
CA ILE A 39 -29.50 26.82 22.64
C ILE A 39 -29.62 25.99 23.93
N PRO A 40 -30.58 26.31 24.83
CA PRO A 40 -30.86 25.45 25.97
C PRO A 40 -31.65 24.22 25.50
N GLY A 41 -31.10 23.02 25.73
CA GLY A 41 -31.70 21.76 25.30
C GLY A 41 -31.25 21.32 23.91
N HIS A 42 -32.06 20.48 23.25
CA HIS A 42 -31.71 19.88 21.96
C HIS A 42 -31.88 20.86 20.80
N PHE A 43 -30.96 20.79 19.84
CA PHE A 43 -31.09 21.43 18.55
C PHE A 43 -31.48 20.38 17.52
N ASP A 44 -32.79 20.23 17.36
CA ASP A 44 -33.42 19.19 16.57
C ASP A 44 -34.49 19.76 15.63
N HIS A 45 -35.16 18.86 14.89
CA HIS A 45 -36.20 19.23 13.95
C HIS A 45 -37.35 20.04 14.62
N ASP A 46 -37.75 19.69 15.83
CA ASP A 46 -38.82 20.38 16.56
C ASP A 46 -38.39 21.80 16.97
N TYR A 47 -37.16 21.96 17.43
CA TYR A 47 -36.59 23.27 17.75
C TYR A 47 -36.57 24.17 16.52
N VAL A 48 -36.03 23.69 15.41
CA VAL A 48 -35.92 24.47 14.17
C VAL A 48 -37.30 24.83 13.63
N THR A 49 -38.27 23.90 13.66
CA THR A 49 -39.65 24.15 13.20
C THR A 49 -40.29 25.28 13.99
N ARG A 50 -40.19 25.23 15.33
CA ARG A 50 -40.73 26.28 16.20
C ARG A 50 -40.09 27.63 15.91
N VAL A 51 -38.78 27.68 15.79
CA VAL A 51 -38.05 28.93 15.54
C VAL A 51 -38.36 29.51 14.16
N LEU A 52 -38.48 28.66 13.13
CA LEU A 52 -38.88 29.07 11.78
C LEU A 52 -40.27 29.73 11.79
N GLN A 53 -41.23 29.13 12.50
CA GLN A 53 -42.59 29.68 12.64
C GLN A 53 -42.59 31.00 13.42
N GLU A 54 -41.80 31.10 14.50
CA GLU A 54 -41.64 32.34 15.27
C GLU A 54 -41.00 33.47 14.45
N ALA A 55 -40.14 33.13 13.48
CA ALA A 55 -39.54 34.07 12.54
C ALA A 55 -40.47 34.46 11.37
N GLY A 56 -41.70 33.92 11.32
CA GLY A 56 -42.69 34.20 10.28
C GLY A 56 -42.57 33.32 9.04
N GLY A 57 -41.85 32.20 9.13
CA GLY A 57 -41.69 31.22 8.06
C GLY A 57 -42.87 30.25 7.91
N PRO A 58 -42.80 29.35 6.90
CA PRO A 58 -43.82 28.33 6.69
C PRO A 58 -43.86 27.29 7.83
N SER A 59 -44.96 26.54 7.90
CA SER A 59 -45.12 25.45 8.86
C SER A 59 -44.31 24.20 8.50
N GLU A 60 -43.93 24.03 7.24
CA GLU A 60 -43.10 22.93 6.73
C GLU A 60 -41.71 23.47 6.38
N MET A 61 -40.63 22.78 6.75
CA MET A 61 -39.26 23.27 6.52
C MET A 61 -38.87 23.33 5.04
N GLY A 62 -39.33 22.40 4.20
CA GLY A 62 -38.87 22.31 2.81
C GLY A 62 -37.35 22.17 2.71
N GLU A 63 -36.76 22.84 1.72
CA GLU A 63 -35.31 22.93 1.47
C GLU A 63 -34.63 24.01 2.34
N LEU A 64 -34.66 23.78 3.66
CA LEU A 64 -34.13 24.72 4.66
C LEU A 64 -32.65 24.49 4.95
N LEU A 65 -31.88 25.57 4.82
CA LEU A 65 -30.53 25.70 5.37
C LEU A 65 -30.56 26.56 6.64
N VAL A 66 -30.09 26.01 7.75
CA VAL A 66 -29.83 26.81 8.96
C VAL A 66 -28.40 27.33 8.90
N VAL A 67 -28.23 28.65 8.99
CA VAL A 67 -26.91 29.30 9.04
C VAL A 67 -26.71 29.90 10.42
N VAL A 68 -25.62 29.55 11.08
CA VAL A 68 -25.15 30.22 12.29
C VAL A 68 -23.88 31.00 11.94
N ASN A 69 -24.01 32.34 11.86
CA ASN A 69 -22.89 33.23 11.59
C ASN A 69 -22.15 33.58 12.90
N GLY A 70 -21.53 32.57 13.51
CA GLY A 70 -20.88 32.65 14.82
C GLY A 70 -20.69 31.26 15.42
N ASN A 71 -20.35 31.21 16.72
CA ASN A 71 -20.26 29.95 17.45
C ASN A 71 -21.65 29.42 17.81
N LEU A 72 -21.81 28.09 17.80
CA LEU A 72 -23.05 27.40 18.19
C LEU A 72 -22.82 26.58 19.46
N ASN A 73 -23.46 26.98 20.55
CA ASN A 73 -23.40 26.27 21.83
C ASN A 73 -24.76 25.66 22.16
N VAL A 74 -24.83 24.33 22.18
CA VAL A 74 -26.05 23.57 22.45
C VAL A 74 -25.88 22.81 23.76
N ASP A 75 -26.68 23.13 24.78
CA ASP A 75 -26.71 22.38 26.06
C ASP A 75 -27.59 21.12 25.90
N GLY A 76 -27.25 20.31 24.90
CA GLY A 76 -28.07 19.23 24.40
C GLY A 76 -27.48 18.62 23.14
N ASP A 77 -28.26 17.78 22.48
CA ASP A 77 -27.82 17.08 21.28
C ASP A 77 -28.17 17.92 20.04
N ILE A 78 -27.29 17.89 19.02
CA ILE A 78 -27.60 18.36 17.68
C ILE A 78 -27.96 17.11 16.87
N VAL A 79 -29.26 16.98 16.58
CA VAL A 79 -29.85 15.77 16.00
C VAL A 79 -30.87 16.18 14.96
N PHE A 80 -30.50 16.02 13.69
CA PHE A 80 -31.44 16.09 12.59
C PHE A 80 -31.74 14.68 12.09
N SER A 81 -32.97 14.50 11.59
CA SER A 81 -33.48 13.24 11.11
C SER A 81 -34.02 13.42 9.70
N GLU A 82 -33.63 12.51 8.80
CA GLU A 82 -34.09 12.37 7.42
C GLU A 82 -34.15 13.69 6.62
N TYR A 83 -33.08 13.91 5.84
CA TYR A 83 -32.94 14.90 4.75
C TYR A 83 -32.88 16.39 5.14
N ARG A 84 -33.51 16.85 6.25
CA ARG A 84 -33.62 18.30 6.55
C ARG A 84 -33.68 18.61 8.06
N PRO A 85 -33.15 19.78 8.50
CA PRO A 85 -32.51 20.83 7.70
C PRO A 85 -31.01 20.58 7.47
N ALA A 86 -30.44 21.23 6.46
CA ALA A 86 -28.99 21.37 6.37
C ALA A 86 -28.48 22.40 7.38
N LEU A 87 -27.20 22.30 7.78
CA LEU A 87 -26.60 23.17 8.78
C LEU A 87 -25.24 23.72 8.33
N LEU A 88 -25.09 25.03 8.39
CA LEU A 88 -23.82 25.73 8.20
C LEU A 88 -23.49 26.54 9.45
N VAL A 89 -22.38 26.20 10.12
CA VAL A 89 -21.85 26.96 11.25
C VAL A 89 -20.52 27.60 10.86
N LEU A 90 -20.51 28.93 10.82
CA LEU A 90 -19.33 29.75 10.52
C LEU A 90 -18.51 30.06 11.79
N GLY A 91 -18.25 29.02 12.59
CA GLY A 91 -17.63 29.14 13.91
C GLY A 91 -17.42 27.78 14.59
N ASP A 92 -17.10 27.81 15.88
CA ASP A 92 -16.95 26.61 16.70
C ASP A 92 -18.32 26.06 17.14
N VAL A 93 -18.41 24.74 17.34
CA VAL A 93 -19.59 24.05 17.86
C VAL A 93 -19.29 23.37 19.19
N THR A 94 -20.19 23.53 20.16
CA THR A 94 -20.19 22.73 21.40
C THR A 94 -21.54 22.07 21.59
N CYS A 95 -21.57 20.75 21.82
CA CYS A 95 -22.79 20.00 22.07
C CYS A 95 -22.57 18.72 22.89
N HIS A 96 -23.66 18.06 23.30
CA HIS A 96 -23.61 16.75 23.95
C HIS A 96 -23.35 15.61 22.97
N VAL A 97 -24.13 15.55 21.90
CA VAL A 97 -24.03 14.60 20.80
C VAL A 97 -24.17 15.37 19.50
N LEU A 98 -23.37 15.01 18.50
CA LEU A 98 -23.54 15.50 17.14
C LEU A 98 -23.88 14.30 16.26
N GLN A 99 -25.12 14.24 15.79
CA GLN A 99 -25.56 13.21 14.85
C GLN A 99 -25.65 13.80 13.44
N SER A 100 -25.14 13.07 12.47
CA SER A 100 -25.47 13.26 11.06
C SER A 100 -26.33 12.08 10.61
N ALA A 101 -27.53 12.36 10.09
CA ALA A 101 -28.30 11.41 9.30
C ALA A 101 -28.10 11.76 7.81
N ASP A 102 -29.14 11.71 6.97
CA ASP A 102 -29.06 12.04 5.54
C ASP A 102 -28.90 13.55 5.22
N GLU A 103 -28.51 14.40 6.19
CA GLU A 103 -28.35 15.84 5.99
C GLU A 103 -26.90 16.26 5.68
N CYS A 104 -26.75 17.46 5.13
CA CYS A 104 -25.46 18.13 5.01
C CYS A 104 -25.20 19.05 6.21
N MET A 105 -24.13 18.78 6.96
CA MET A 105 -23.63 19.64 8.04
C MET A 105 -22.21 20.11 7.76
N LEU A 106 -22.00 21.43 7.72
CA LEU A 106 -20.68 22.03 7.60
C LEU A 106 -20.37 22.92 8.80
N ILE A 107 -19.22 22.66 9.43
CA ILE A 107 -18.68 23.45 10.53
C ILE A 107 -17.28 23.91 10.13
N THR A 108 -17.09 25.22 9.98
CA THR A 108 -15.79 25.80 9.57
C THR A 108 -14.79 25.88 10.74
N GLY A 109 -15.28 25.80 11.98
CA GLY A 109 -14.47 25.83 13.20
C GLY A 109 -14.18 24.44 13.78
N ASN A 110 -13.88 24.42 15.07
CA ASN A 110 -13.69 23.21 15.86
C ASN A 110 -15.03 22.72 16.41
N ALA A 111 -15.11 21.42 16.71
CA ALA A 111 -16.23 20.84 17.43
C ALA A 111 -15.78 20.24 18.76
N THR A 112 -16.48 20.57 19.84
CA THR A 112 -16.32 19.97 21.16
C THR A 112 -17.59 19.21 21.51
N ILE A 113 -17.53 17.88 21.45
CA ILE A 113 -18.68 16.98 21.61
C ILE A 113 -18.48 16.17 22.89
N LYS A 114 -19.43 16.27 23.82
CA LYS A 114 -19.27 15.71 25.17
C LYS A 114 -19.30 14.17 25.21
N TYR A 115 -20.20 13.54 24.46
CA TYR A 115 -20.43 12.10 24.55
C TYR A 115 -19.99 11.37 23.29
N ALA A 116 -20.66 11.60 22.15
CA ALA A 116 -20.37 10.87 20.93
C ALA A 116 -20.69 11.69 19.68
N PHE A 117 -19.89 11.46 18.66
CA PHE A 117 -20.24 11.77 17.28
C PHE A 117 -20.91 10.54 16.68
N TYR A 118 -22.05 10.73 16.02
CA TYR A 118 -22.81 9.63 15.43
C TYR A 118 -23.09 9.91 13.94
N GLY A 119 -22.27 9.33 13.06
CA GLY A 119 -22.52 9.36 11.61
C GLY A 119 -23.39 8.16 11.20
N TYR A 120 -24.54 8.43 10.58
CA TYR A 120 -25.56 7.42 10.30
C TYR A 120 -26.17 7.58 8.89
N TYR A 121 -26.02 6.53 8.07
CA TYR A 121 -26.83 6.21 6.88
C TYR A 121 -26.63 7.06 5.58
N ASN A 122 -26.38 6.33 4.50
CA ASN A 122 -26.42 6.62 3.05
C ASN A 122 -25.88 7.95 2.49
N ASP A 123 -26.65 9.04 2.51
CA ASP A 123 -26.46 10.15 1.55
C ASP A 123 -26.04 11.48 2.19
N GLY A 124 -26.04 11.57 3.52
CA GLY A 124 -25.62 12.76 4.25
C GLY A 124 -24.11 13.01 4.21
N THR A 125 -23.71 14.25 4.47
CA THR A 125 -22.29 14.59 4.61
C THR A 125 -22.09 15.49 5.82
N ILE A 126 -21.08 15.17 6.64
CA ILE A 126 -20.69 16.03 7.74
C ILE A 126 -19.22 16.36 7.63
N THR A 127 -18.95 17.66 7.57
CA THR A 127 -17.60 18.21 7.44
C THR A 127 -17.33 19.14 8.61
N ILE A 128 -16.24 18.85 9.33
CA ILE A 128 -15.70 19.74 10.36
C ILE A 128 -14.28 20.06 9.92
N GLU A 129 -14.06 21.30 9.49
CA GLU A 129 -12.75 21.73 8.98
C GLU A 129 -11.68 21.76 10.09
N GLY A 130 -12.09 22.11 11.31
CA GLY A 130 -11.23 22.16 12.49
C GLY A 130 -11.02 20.82 13.19
N ILE A 131 -10.59 20.89 14.45
CA ILE A 131 -10.40 19.70 15.29
C ILE A 131 -11.75 19.27 15.89
N THR A 132 -12.00 17.96 15.90
CA THR A 132 -13.16 17.36 16.55
C THR A 132 -12.73 16.71 17.87
N LYS A 133 -12.95 17.39 18.99
CA LYS A 133 -12.73 16.83 20.33
C LYS A 133 -13.95 16.01 20.73
N VAL A 134 -13.83 14.69 20.71
CA VAL A 134 -14.92 13.78 21.02
C VAL A 134 -14.39 12.48 21.65
N PRO A 135 -15.07 11.89 22.65
CA PRO A 135 -14.64 10.62 23.23
C PRO A 135 -14.90 9.40 22.33
N TYR A 136 -15.98 9.41 21.56
CA TYR A 136 -16.39 8.28 20.72
C TYR A 136 -16.88 8.75 19.36
N VAL A 137 -16.41 8.10 18.30
CA VAL A 137 -16.98 8.24 16.95
C VAL A 137 -17.65 6.92 16.63
N LEU A 138 -18.98 6.97 16.53
CA LEU A 138 -19.80 5.88 16.05
C LEU A 138 -20.09 6.17 14.59
N ASN A 139 -19.44 5.48 13.67
CA ASN A 139 -19.63 5.75 12.24
C ASN A 139 -20.02 4.47 11.47
N SER A 140 -20.73 4.68 10.37
CA SER A 140 -21.06 3.68 9.35
C SER A 140 -20.42 4.07 8.00
N ASP A 141 -20.93 3.53 6.89
CA ASP A 141 -20.75 3.98 5.50
C ASP A 141 -21.11 5.47 5.22
N HIS A 142 -21.25 6.31 6.25
CA HIS A 142 -21.58 7.72 6.10
C HIS A 142 -20.32 8.57 5.88
N HIS A 143 -20.36 9.47 4.89
CA HIS A 143 -19.26 10.37 4.57
C HIS A 143 -19.01 11.37 5.71
N SER A 144 -17.99 11.09 6.52
CA SER A 144 -17.60 11.91 7.68
C SER A 144 -16.20 12.49 7.46
N GLN A 145 -16.12 13.76 7.09
CA GLN A 145 -14.86 14.48 6.95
C GLN A 145 -14.56 15.25 8.25
N ILE A 146 -14.01 14.53 9.24
CA ILE A 146 -13.69 15.08 10.56
C ILE A 146 -12.25 14.75 10.99
N ASN A 147 -11.70 15.53 11.92
CA ASN A 147 -10.38 15.31 12.52
C ASN A 147 -10.50 14.97 14.02
N PRO A 148 -10.86 13.71 14.37
CA PRO A 148 -11.11 13.32 15.75
C PRO A 148 -9.83 13.25 16.57
N VAL A 149 -9.83 13.85 17.76
CA VAL A 149 -8.71 13.83 18.70
C VAL A 149 -9.12 13.14 20.00
N GLY A 150 -8.42 12.04 20.31
CA GLY A 150 -8.63 11.26 21.54
C GLY A 150 -9.85 10.33 21.52
N ALA A 151 -10.50 10.17 20.38
CA ALA A 151 -11.69 9.34 20.24
C ALA A 151 -11.35 7.85 20.12
N VAL A 152 -12.23 6.99 20.65
CA VAL A 152 -12.34 5.59 20.24
C VAL A 152 -13.23 5.53 18.99
N LEU A 153 -12.68 5.01 17.89
CA LEU A 153 -13.33 4.94 16.59
C LEU A 153 -14.02 3.57 16.43
N ILE A 154 -15.34 3.56 16.23
CA ILE A 154 -16.14 2.34 16.11
C ILE A 154 -16.83 2.29 14.75
N ASN A 155 -16.55 1.27 13.95
CA ASN A 155 -17.35 0.95 12.76
C ASN A 155 -18.49 0.01 13.17
N LYS A 156 -19.73 0.46 12.94
CA LYS A 156 -20.95 -0.28 13.26
C LYS A 156 -21.29 -1.40 12.27
N HIS A 157 -20.82 -1.35 11.02
CA HIS A 157 -21.27 -2.23 9.92
C HIS A 157 -20.16 -3.05 9.24
N SER A 158 -18.90 -2.60 9.25
CA SER A 158 -17.75 -3.30 8.66
C SER A 158 -17.92 -3.66 7.18
N ASP A 159 -18.38 -2.67 6.45
CA ASP A 159 -18.51 -2.57 5.00
C ASP A 159 -17.18 -2.16 4.35
N TYR A 160 -17.14 -2.12 3.01
CA TYR A 160 -15.91 -1.85 2.26
C TYR A 160 -15.59 -0.34 2.11
N ASP A 161 -16.49 0.56 2.51
CA ASP A 161 -16.37 2.02 2.33
C ASP A 161 -15.94 2.73 3.63
N ASP A 162 -14.85 2.23 4.24
CA ASP A 162 -14.31 2.75 5.50
C ASP A 162 -13.67 4.15 5.34
N PHE A 163 -14.24 5.16 6.02
CA PHE A 163 -13.68 6.53 6.08
C PHE A 163 -12.54 6.70 7.10
N PHE A 164 -12.46 5.79 8.08
CA PHE A 164 -11.46 5.83 9.16
C PHE A 164 -10.75 4.49 9.30
N GLU A 165 -9.60 4.51 9.95
CA GLU A 165 -9.03 3.32 10.55
C GLU A 165 -9.63 3.14 11.95
N TYR A 166 -10.53 2.17 12.10
CA TYR A 166 -11.31 1.96 13.31
C TYR A 166 -10.56 1.18 14.39
N ASP A 167 -10.83 1.49 15.66
CA ASP A 167 -10.35 0.74 16.84
C ASP A 167 -11.13 -0.56 17.03
N PHE A 168 -12.45 -0.50 16.82
CA PHE A 168 -13.34 -1.65 16.85
C PHE A 168 -14.21 -1.70 15.60
N THR A 169 -14.33 -2.88 15.03
CA THR A 169 -15.19 -3.22 13.91
C THR A 169 -16.42 -3.97 14.41
N ALA A 170 -17.45 -4.13 13.57
CA ALA A 170 -18.67 -4.86 13.91
C ALA A 170 -18.41 -6.30 14.39
N GLN A 171 -17.27 -6.90 14.00
CA GLN A 171 -16.85 -8.23 14.45
C GLN A 171 -16.34 -8.23 15.89
N ASP A 172 -15.75 -7.12 16.36
CA ASP A 172 -15.18 -6.98 17.70
C ASP A 172 -16.26 -6.67 18.75
N LEU A 173 -17.31 -5.94 18.35
CA LEU A 173 -18.32 -5.37 19.26
C LEU A 173 -18.99 -6.38 20.20
N PRO A 174 -19.40 -7.59 19.77
CA PRO A 174 -19.99 -8.59 20.67
C PRO A 174 -19.06 -9.01 21.82
N GLU A 175 -17.74 -8.94 21.60
CA GLU A 175 -16.75 -9.34 22.60
C GLU A 175 -16.40 -8.20 23.55
N VAL A 176 -16.42 -6.95 23.09
CA VAL A 176 -15.96 -5.79 23.89
C VAL A 176 -17.08 -4.95 24.52
N LEU A 177 -18.29 -4.94 23.94
CA LEU A 177 -19.42 -4.16 24.43
C LEU A 177 -20.31 -4.96 25.39
N VAL A 178 -20.97 -4.24 26.31
CA VAL A 178 -21.93 -4.88 27.22
C VAL A 178 -23.19 -5.35 26.46
N PRO A 179 -23.85 -6.45 26.86
CA PRO A 179 -24.98 -7.01 26.11
C PRO A 179 -26.19 -6.06 25.97
N GLU A 180 -26.35 -5.11 26.88
CA GLU A 180 -27.51 -4.20 26.95
C GLU A 180 -27.59 -3.21 25.78
N ILE A 181 -26.49 -3.00 25.05
CA ILE A 181 -26.40 -2.07 23.91
C ILE A 181 -26.24 -2.81 22.57
N LEU A 182 -26.40 -4.13 22.59
CA LEU A 182 -26.33 -4.99 21.42
C LEU A 182 -27.73 -5.44 21.01
N GLY A 183 -28.12 -5.08 19.80
CA GLY A 183 -29.36 -5.48 19.16
C GLY A 183 -29.31 -6.91 18.60
N LYS A 184 -30.32 -7.25 17.78
CA LYS A 184 -30.40 -8.57 17.15
C LYS A 184 -29.19 -8.82 16.24
N GLY A 185 -28.57 -9.99 16.41
CA GLY A 185 -27.37 -10.37 15.64
C GLY A 185 -26.07 -9.74 16.15
N GLY A 186 -26.05 -9.16 17.36
CA GLY A 186 -24.84 -8.60 17.96
C GLY A 186 -24.43 -7.22 17.41
N ARG A 187 -25.35 -6.54 16.71
CA ARG A 187 -25.11 -5.20 16.16
C ARG A 187 -25.21 -4.14 17.24
N LEU A 188 -24.39 -3.10 17.15
CA LEU A 188 -24.41 -1.97 18.08
C LEU A 188 -25.62 -1.07 17.83
N GLU A 189 -26.45 -0.91 18.87
CA GLU A 189 -27.50 0.12 18.93
C GLU A 189 -26.88 1.43 19.45
N ALA A 190 -26.65 2.39 18.54
CA ALA A 190 -25.88 3.60 18.83
C ALA A 190 -26.52 4.47 19.92
N TRP A 191 -27.86 4.57 19.94
CA TRP A 191 -28.56 5.35 20.94
C TRP A 191 -28.51 4.70 22.33
N ASP A 192 -28.61 3.38 22.43
CA ASP A 192 -28.41 2.68 23.72
C ASP A 192 -26.98 2.89 24.26
N PHE A 193 -25.98 2.92 23.38
CA PHE A 193 -24.59 3.26 23.73
C PHE A 193 -24.49 4.70 24.25
N ILE A 194 -25.09 5.67 23.55
CA ILE A 194 -25.08 7.09 23.92
C ILE A 194 -25.82 7.32 25.25
N ASP A 195 -26.98 6.70 25.45
CA ASP A 195 -27.77 6.84 26.67
C ASP A 195 -27.03 6.23 27.87
N MET A 196 -26.28 5.14 27.66
CA MET A 196 -25.41 4.58 28.67
C MET A 196 -24.29 5.57 29.08
N LEU A 197 -23.69 6.27 28.12
CA LEU A 197 -22.71 7.32 28.39
C LEU A 197 -23.32 8.50 29.16
N LYS A 198 -24.51 8.96 28.75
CA LYS A 198 -25.25 10.04 29.43
C LYS A 198 -25.60 9.66 30.87
N ALA A 199 -25.83 8.38 31.14
CA ALA A 199 -26.05 7.84 32.48
C ALA A 199 -24.74 7.66 33.31
N GLY A 200 -23.57 8.01 32.75
CA GLY A 200 -22.27 7.87 33.40
C GLY A 200 -21.77 6.44 33.50
N LYS A 201 -22.28 5.52 32.67
CA LYS A 201 -21.88 4.11 32.63
C LYS A 201 -20.96 3.84 31.43
N SER A 202 -20.10 2.83 31.57
CA SER A 202 -19.23 2.36 30.48
C SER A 202 -20.01 1.44 29.53
N PRO A 203 -20.00 1.68 28.21
CA PRO A 203 -20.58 0.78 27.22
C PRO A 203 -19.73 -0.48 26.98
N PHE A 204 -18.51 -0.52 27.53
CA PHE A 204 -17.59 -1.63 27.39
C PHE A 204 -17.62 -2.59 28.59
N LYS A 205 -17.42 -3.88 28.32
CA LYS A 205 -17.22 -4.91 29.35
C LYS A 205 -16.01 -4.56 30.23
N PRO A 206 -16.00 -4.94 31.52
CA PRO A 206 -14.84 -4.73 32.39
C PRO A 206 -13.56 -5.29 31.78
N GLY A 207 -12.52 -4.46 31.66
CA GLY A 207 -11.22 -4.85 31.11
C GLY A 207 -11.14 -4.85 29.59
N ALA A 208 -12.20 -4.48 28.87
CA ALA A 208 -12.12 -4.21 27.44
C ALA A 208 -11.16 -3.04 27.20
N LYS A 209 -10.27 -3.22 26.22
CA LYS A 209 -9.24 -2.25 25.85
C LYS A 209 -9.23 -2.12 24.34
N THR A 210 -9.02 -0.91 23.85
CA THR A 210 -8.76 -0.73 22.42
C THR A 210 -7.44 -1.41 22.05
N PRO A 211 -7.24 -1.82 20.79
CA PRO A 211 -5.95 -2.31 20.32
C PRO A 211 -4.80 -1.37 20.70
N ARG A 212 -5.05 -0.05 20.63
CA ARG A 212 -4.11 0.98 21.06
C ARG A 212 -3.77 0.90 22.54
N GLN A 213 -4.77 0.74 23.42
CA GLN A 213 -4.53 0.61 24.87
C GLN A 213 -3.77 -0.67 25.24
N VAL A 214 -4.17 -1.82 24.67
CA VAL A 214 -3.44 -3.09 24.89
C VAL A 214 -1.98 -2.95 24.48
N PHE A 215 -1.76 -2.27 23.36
CA PHE A 215 -0.42 -2.01 22.87
C PHE A 215 0.37 -1.03 23.77
N ASP A 216 -0.20 0.11 24.14
CA ASP A 216 0.47 1.13 24.94
C ASP A 216 0.95 0.53 26.27
N GLU A 217 0.12 -0.31 26.90
CA GLU A 217 0.50 -1.08 28.10
C GLU A 217 1.63 -2.08 27.84
N ARG A 218 1.58 -2.81 26.71
CA ARG A 218 2.66 -3.75 26.35
C ARG A 218 3.97 -3.01 26.13
N LEU A 219 3.94 -1.85 25.49
CA LEU A 219 5.12 -1.03 25.27
C LEU A 219 5.65 -0.47 26.59
N GLU A 220 4.77 0.00 27.47
CA GLU A 220 5.12 0.45 28.82
C GLU A 220 5.78 -0.67 29.63
N GLN A 221 5.20 -1.88 29.65
CA GLN A 221 5.77 -3.07 30.30
C GLN A 221 7.17 -3.37 29.79
N LEU A 222 7.35 -3.45 28.46
CA LEU A 222 8.65 -3.71 27.84
C LEU A 222 9.70 -2.67 28.22
N THR A 223 9.31 -1.41 28.33
CA THR A 223 10.23 -0.28 28.48
C THR A 223 10.49 0.12 29.94
N THR A 224 9.73 -0.41 30.91
CA THR A 224 9.83 -0.02 32.33
C THR A 224 10.19 -1.16 33.29
N GLU A 225 9.78 -2.41 33.04
CA GLU A 225 10.01 -3.50 33.99
C GLU A 225 11.46 -3.97 34.01
N ASP A 226 11.98 -4.42 32.86
CA ASP A 226 13.38 -4.83 32.68
C ASP A 226 13.87 -4.53 31.25
N PRO A 227 14.00 -3.25 30.87
CA PRO A 227 14.32 -2.86 29.50
C PRO A 227 15.70 -3.33 29.03
N LEU A 228 16.60 -3.68 29.95
CA LEU A 228 17.94 -4.15 29.63
C LEU A 228 18.00 -5.64 29.29
N SER A 229 17.00 -6.45 29.65
CA SER A 229 16.95 -7.86 29.23
C SER A 229 16.31 -8.05 27.85
N VAL A 230 15.59 -7.04 27.35
CA VAL A 230 14.92 -7.10 26.06
C VAL A 230 15.92 -6.97 24.91
N THR A 231 16.09 -8.04 24.13
CA THR A 231 16.98 -8.08 22.96
C THR A 231 16.24 -8.11 21.63
N GLU A 232 14.96 -8.49 21.61
CA GLU A 232 14.16 -8.59 20.39
C GLU A 232 12.74 -8.09 20.64
N VAL A 233 12.23 -7.26 19.73
CA VAL A 233 10.87 -6.71 19.79
C VAL A 233 10.23 -6.76 18.41
N ASP A 234 9.04 -7.37 18.35
CA ASP A 234 8.16 -7.33 17.19
C ASP A 234 6.87 -6.57 17.51
N LEU A 235 6.72 -5.42 16.86
CA LEU A 235 5.55 -4.54 16.89
C LEU A 235 5.00 -4.35 15.46
N SER A 236 4.98 -5.40 14.67
CA SER A 236 4.34 -5.38 13.36
C SER A 236 2.83 -5.22 13.48
N GLU A 237 2.20 -4.54 12.50
CA GLU A 237 0.74 -4.43 12.39
C GLU A 237 0.06 -3.81 13.63
N GLN A 238 0.70 -2.84 14.27
CA GLN A 238 0.20 -2.17 15.48
C GLN A 238 -0.44 -0.79 15.20
N LYS A 239 -0.69 -0.47 13.92
CA LYS A 239 -1.33 0.78 13.47
C LYS A 239 -0.61 2.06 13.91
N PHE A 240 0.72 2.02 14.15
CA PHE A 240 1.45 3.22 14.57
C PHE A 240 1.47 4.28 13.48
N LYS A 241 1.16 5.51 13.87
CA LYS A 241 1.30 6.70 13.02
C LYS A 241 2.63 7.43 13.20
N ALA A 242 3.42 7.03 14.20
CA ALA A 242 4.72 7.60 14.52
C ALA A 242 5.61 6.56 15.24
N PHE A 243 6.92 6.74 15.17
CA PHE A 243 7.88 5.91 15.89
C PHE A 243 7.68 6.02 17.42
N PRO A 244 7.51 4.92 18.16
CA PRO A 244 7.32 4.96 19.61
C PRO A 244 8.62 5.32 20.34
N GLN A 245 8.74 6.56 20.81
CA GLN A 245 9.98 7.07 21.43
C GLN A 245 10.42 6.27 22.68
N SER A 246 9.49 5.66 23.42
CA SER A 246 9.81 4.82 24.58
C SER A 246 10.66 3.59 24.23
N LEU A 247 10.69 3.14 22.97
CA LEU A 247 11.59 2.07 22.51
C LEU A 247 13.06 2.41 22.76
N THR A 248 13.41 3.68 22.85
CA THR A 248 14.78 4.14 23.15
C THR A 248 15.28 3.73 24.53
N ALA A 249 14.40 3.28 25.43
CA ALA A 249 14.78 2.69 26.71
C ALA A 249 15.42 1.31 26.58
N LEU A 250 15.17 0.59 25.47
CA LEU A 250 15.64 -0.78 25.22
C LEU A 250 17.09 -0.79 24.71
N GLN A 251 18.03 -0.41 25.57
CA GLN A 251 19.43 -0.19 25.15
C GLN A 251 20.12 -1.46 24.60
N ASN A 252 19.71 -2.66 25.03
CA ASN A 252 20.28 -3.93 24.56
C ASN A 252 19.54 -4.55 23.36
N LEU A 253 18.60 -3.80 22.74
CA LEU A 253 17.81 -4.29 21.63
C LEU A 253 18.70 -4.58 20.41
N ARG A 254 18.63 -5.82 19.92
CA ARG A 254 19.35 -6.33 18.74
C ARG A 254 18.44 -6.48 17.53
N LYS A 255 17.14 -6.73 17.72
CA LYS A 255 16.18 -6.89 16.64
C LYS A 255 14.92 -6.08 16.89
N LEU A 256 14.55 -5.27 15.91
CA LEU A 256 13.33 -4.46 15.92
C LEU A 256 12.54 -4.65 14.64
N THR A 257 11.30 -5.12 14.77
CA THR A 257 10.34 -5.21 13.67
C THR A 257 9.19 -4.22 13.91
N LEU A 258 9.02 -3.25 13.01
CA LEU A 258 7.92 -2.29 13.00
C LEU A 258 7.08 -2.39 11.71
N SER A 259 7.14 -3.52 11.02
CA SER A 259 6.56 -3.70 9.68
C SER A 259 5.04 -3.51 9.69
N LYS A 260 4.47 -3.05 8.56
CA LYS A 260 3.03 -2.83 8.37
C LYS A 260 2.41 -1.85 9.39
N ASN A 261 3.17 -0.82 9.76
CA ASN A 261 2.67 0.35 10.47
C ASN A 261 2.54 1.54 9.49
N LYS A 262 2.10 2.72 9.95
CA LYS A 262 1.96 3.93 9.12
C LYS A 262 2.81 5.08 9.66
N LEU A 263 4.10 4.78 9.91
CA LEU A 263 5.03 5.63 10.66
C LEU A 263 5.34 6.97 10.00
N LYS A 264 5.29 7.05 8.66
CA LYS A 264 5.71 8.19 7.81
C LYS A 264 7.19 8.57 7.90
N THR A 265 7.80 8.53 9.09
CA THR A 265 9.19 8.88 9.33
C THR A 265 9.82 7.98 10.39
N ILE A 266 11.12 7.73 10.24
CA ILE A 266 11.96 7.22 11.33
C ILE A 266 12.78 8.41 11.89
N PRO A 267 12.54 8.83 13.14
CA PRO A 267 13.17 10.01 13.74
C PRO A 267 14.58 9.74 14.25
N ASP A 268 15.28 10.79 14.67
CA ASP A 268 16.64 10.75 15.23
C ASP A 268 16.78 9.78 16.42
N ASP A 269 15.69 9.57 17.16
CA ASP A 269 15.63 8.63 18.28
C ASP A 269 16.07 7.21 17.92
N ILE A 270 15.95 6.79 16.65
CA ILE A 270 16.44 5.48 16.21
C ILE A 270 17.93 5.29 16.51
N GLY A 271 18.74 6.36 16.42
CA GLY A 271 20.18 6.32 16.63
C GLY A 271 20.58 5.94 18.06
N LYS A 272 19.65 6.01 19.03
CA LYS A 272 19.88 5.60 20.43
C LYS A 272 19.94 4.08 20.59
N LEU A 273 19.48 3.30 19.61
CA LEU A 273 19.49 1.83 19.66
C LEU A 273 20.83 1.29 19.13
N GLU A 274 21.95 1.68 19.74
CA GLU A 274 23.31 1.44 19.24
C GLU A 274 23.68 -0.06 19.06
N HIS A 275 22.98 -0.94 19.77
CA HIS A 275 23.16 -2.40 19.71
C HIS A 275 22.30 -3.10 18.65
N LEU A 276 21.49 -2.36 17.89
CA LEU A 276 20.59 -2.93 16.89
C LEU A 276 21.37 -3.58 15.74
N GLU A 277 20.99 -4.82 15.43
CA GLU A 277 21.58 -5.66 14.36
C GLU A 277 20.58 -5.88 13.22
N GLU A 278 19.28 -5.97 13.51
CA GLU A 278 18.23 -6.20 12.52
C GLU A 278 17.10 -5.18 12.67
N LEU A 279 16.78 -4.48 11.58
CA LEU A 279 15.69 -3.51 11.51
C LEU A 279 14.77 -3.80 10.33
N TYR A 280 13.50 -4.07 10.63
CA TYR A 280 12.46 -4.39 9.65
C TYR A 280 11.36 -3.33 9.65
N LEU A 281 11.27 -2.59 8.55
CA LEU A 281 10.38 -1.46 8.30
C LEU A 281 9.56 -1.69 7.01
N TYR A 282 9.24 -2.94 6.70
CA TYR A 282 8.46 -3.32 5.53
C TYR A 282 7.07 -2.67 5.58
N ASP A 283 6.65 -1.99 4.51
CA ASP A 283 5.32 -1.38 4.38
C ASP A 283 4.95 -0.46 5.56
N CYS A 284 5.82 0.51 5.86
CA CYS A 284 5.63 1.48 6.96
C CYS A 284 5.08 2.84 6.50
N ALA A 285 4.74 2.98 5.21
CA ALA A 285 4.40 4.25 4.55
C ALA A 285 5.46 5.35 4.77
N LEU A 286 6.75 4.97 4.84
CA LEU A 286 7.85 5.92 5.07
C LEU A 286 8.01 6.86 3.88
N VAL A 287 8.21 8.13 4.21
CA VAL A 287 8.61 9.21 3.29
C VAL A 287 10.06 9.62 3.57
N ASN A 288 10.51 9.50 4.83
CA ASN A 288 11.85 9.87 5.23
C ASN A 288 12.42 8.92 6.31
N ILE A 289 13.74 8.79 6.33
CA ILE A 289 14.51 8.15 7.39
C ILE A 289 15.59 9.14 7.83
N SER A 290 15.64 9.45 9.12
CA SER A 290 16.64 10.37 9.68
C SER A 290 18.08 9.93 9.42
N ALA A 291 18.98 10.90 9.34
CA ALA A 291 20.43 10.69 9.30
C ALA A 291 20.97 9.88 10.49
N ALA A 292 20.26 9.84 11.62
CA ALA A 292 20.62 9.00 12.77
C ALA A 292 20.59 7.49 12.48
N ILE A 293 20.04 7.05 11.34
CA ILE A 293 20.20 5.67 10.88
C ILE A 293 21.69 5.27 10.81
N GLY A 294 22.57 6.22 10.46
CA GLY A 294 24.01 5.98 10.40
C GLY A 294 24.64 5.64 11.75
N ASP A 295 23.99 5.94 12.88
CA ASP A 295 24.49 5.65 14.23
C ASP A 295 24.34 4.18 14.62
N LEU A 296 23.55 3.41 13.88
CA LEU A 296 23.36 1.96 14.09
C LEU A 296 24.56 1.14 13.60
N LYS A 297 25.74 1.33 14.22
CA LYS A 297 27.02 0.73 13.77
C LYS A 297 27.05 -0.80 13.79
N ASN A 298 26.08 -1.43 14.46
CA ASN A 298 25.94 -2.88 14.52
C ASN A 298 24.91 -3.44 13.52
N LEU A 299 24.22 -2.59 12.75
CA LEU A 299 23.17 -3.03 11.85
C LEU A 299 23.73 -3.92 10.73
N ARG A 300 23.13 -5.10 10.60
CA ARG A 300 23.47 -6.16 9.63
C ARG A 300 22.36 -6.38 8.62
N VAL A 301 21.11 -6.18 9.02
CA VAL A 301 19.93 -6.33 8.16
C VAL A 301 19.09 -5.08 8.23
N LEU A 302 18.81 -4.50 7.07
CA LEU A 302 17.83 -3.44 6.90
C LEU A 302 16.83 -3.84 5.80
N ASP A 303 15.55 -3.95 6.17
CA ASP A 303 14.46 -4.13 5.21
C ASP A 303 13.52 -2.93 5.29
N ILE A 304 13.47 -2.14 4.23
CA ILE A 304 12.60 -0.96 4.10
C ILE A 304 11.64 -1.11 2.91
N SER A 305 11.45 -2.33 2.41
CA SER A 305 10.64 -2.61 1.22
C SER A 305 9.20 -2.09 1.35
N LEU A 306 8.53 -1.86 0.22
CA LEU A 306 7.16 -1.32 0.12
C LEU A 306 6.92 0.06 0.72
N ASN A 307 7.97 0.83 1.04
CA ASN A 307 7.83 2.25 1.34
C ASN A 307 7.91 3.09 0.06
N ARG A 308 6.84 3.06 -0.74
CA ARG A 308 6.82 3.62 -2.11
C ARG A 308 7.10 5.12 -2.21
N GLU A 309 6.82 5.87 -1.15
CA GLU A 309 7.05 7.32 -1.06
C GLU A 309 8.49 7.68 -0.63
N LEU A 310 9.29 6.71 -0.19
CA LEU A 310 10.67 6.92 0.25
C LEU A 310 11.59 7.01 -0.97
N THR A 311 11.93 8.21 -1.40
CA THR A 311 12.74 8.40 -2.63
C THR A 311 14.24 8.52 -2.38
N VAL A 312 14.68 8.68 -1.13
CA VAL A 312 16.09 8.90 -0.77
C VAL A 312 16.40 8.33 0.61
N LEU A 313 17.63 7.87 0.80
CA LEU A 313 18.22 7.61 2.12
C LEU A 313 19.28 8.68 2.43
N PRO A 314 19.46 9.05 3.70
CA PRO A 314 20.50 10.00 4.07
C PRO A 314 21.89 9.44 3.77
N ASP A 315 22.86 10.31 3.42
CA ASP A 315 24.25 9.90 3.13
C ASP A 315 24.93 9.17 4.29
N THR A 316 24.41 9.33 5.51
CA THR A 316 24.87 8.56 6.68
C THR A 316 24.61 7.05 6.56
N ILE A 317 23.83 6.58 5.59
CA ILE A 317 23.70 5.16 5.24
C ILE A 317 25.08 4.53 4.98
N GLY A 318 26.00 5.28 4.37
CA GLY A 318 27.38 4.82 4.12
C GLY A 318 28.19 4.55 5.39
N GLN A 319 27.69 4.94 6.57
CA GLN A 319 28.34 4.67 7.86
C GLN A 319 27.97 3.29 8.43
N LEU A 320 27.00 2.58 7.82
CA LEU A 320 26.60 1.23 8.21
C LEU A 320 27.60 0.17 7.72
N GLY A 321 28.84 0.26 8.20
CA GLY A 321 29.95 -0.57 7.72
C GLY A 321 29.81 -2.08 7.99
N LYS A 322 28.82 -2.51 8.78
CA LYS A 322 28.49 -3.92 9.06
C LYS A 322 27.23 -4.41 8.34
N LEU A 323 26.57 -3.56 7.54
CA LEU A 323 25.34 -3.93 6.86
C LEU A 323 25.63 -5.03 5.84
N GLN A 324 24.98 -6.18 5.99
CA GLN A 324 25.16 -7.37 5.15
C GLN A 324 24.01 -7.54 4.17
N ARG A 325 22.79 -7.15 4.56
CA ARG A 325 21.59 -7.25 3.72
C ARG A 325 20.82 -5.94 3.72
N LEU A 326 20.54 -5.45 2.52
CA LEU A 326 19.68 -4.29 2.28
C LEU A 326 18.55 -4.70 1.34
N LYS A 327 17.30 -4.56 1.77
CA LYS A 327 16.13 -4.76 0.93
C LYS A 327 15.36 -3.46 0.76
N ILE A 328 15.15 -3.08 -0.49
CA ILE A 328 14.45 -1.86 -0.90
C ILE A 328 13.38 -2.16 -1.96
N ASP A 329 12.83 -3.37 -1.95
CA ASP A 329 11.87 -3.80 -2.97
C ASP A 329 10.69 -2.82 -3.04
N TYR A 330 10.25 -2.48 -4.25
CA TYR A 330 9.19 -1.50 -4.53
C TYR A 330 9.48 -0.06 -4.06
N ILE A 331 10.76 0.34 -4.03
CA ILE A 331 11.16 1.71 -3.73
C ILE A 331 11.90 2.32 -4.93
N ASN A 332 11.33 3.39 -5.50
CA ASN A 332 12.00 4.16 -6.55
C ASN A 332 13.02 5.13 -5.92
N MET A 333 14.17 4.58 -5.51
CA MET A 333 15.19 5.30 -4.74
C MET A 333 16.24 5.96 -5.64
N ASN A 334 16.67 7.16 -5.27
CA ASN A 334 17.89 7.78 -5.78
C ASN A 334 19.11 7.36 -4.93
N PHE A 335 20.10 6.73 -5.55
CA PHE A 335 21.31 6.26 -4.88
C PHE A 335 22.39 7.35 -4.87
N SER A 336 22.79 7.79 -3.68
CA SER A 336 23.93 8.69 -3.54
C SER A 336 25.27 7.92 -3.58
N PRO A 337 26.43 8.61 -3.73
CA PRO A 337 27.74 7.97 -3.65
C PRO A 337 28.03 7.30 -2.30
N ALA A 338 27.32 7.67 -1.23
CA ALA A 338 27.54 7.10 0.09
C ALA A 338 27.32 5.58 0.16
N PHE A 339 26.49 5.03 -0.73
CA PHE A 339 26.26 3.59 -0.83
C PHE A 339 27.54 2.81 -1.15
N GLU A 340 28.55 3.43 -1.79
CA GLU A 340 29.86 2.79 -2.04
C GLU A 340 30.59 2.40 -0.75
N HIS A 341 30.24 3.01 0.39
CA HIS A 341 30.86 2.75 1.68
C HIS A 341 30.22 1.60 2.47
N LEU A 342 29.16 0.96 1.94
CA LEU A 342 28.57 -0.26 2.51
C LEU A 342 29.47 -1.48 2.26
N SER A 343 30.69 -1.44 2.80
CA SER A 343 31.78 -2.35 2.45
C SER A 343 31.51 -3.83 2.75
N ASP A 344 30.62 -4.10 3.70
CA ASP A 344 30.22 -5.45 4.12
C ASP A 344 28.92 -5.95 3.49
N LEU A 345 28.32 -5.20 2.57
CA LEU A 345 27.07 -5.58 1.93
C LEU A 345 27.25 -6.83 1.06
N GLU A 346 26.50 -7.88 1.37
CA GLU A 346 26.51 -9.17 0.67
C GLU A 346 25.26 -9.36 -0.20
N GLU A 347 24.14 -8.77 0.18
CA GLU A 347 22.85 -8.96 -0.49
C GLU A 347 22.14 -7.61 -0.65
N ILE A 348 21.74 -7.30 -1.89
CA ILE A 348 20.83 -6.19 -2.18
C ILE A 348 19.60 -6.67 -2.95
N GLY A 349 18.43 -6.38 -2.39
CA GLY A 349 17.12 -6.63 -2.99
C GLY A 349 16.55 -5.33 -3.56
N MET A 350 16.33 -5.31 -4.88
CA MET A 350 15.76 -4.17 -5.61
C MET A 350 14.61 -4.62 -6.52
N TYR A 351 13.75 -5.52 -6.05
CA TYR A 351 12.63 -6.00 -6.86
C TYR A 351 11.64 -4.86 -7.15
N SER A 352 11.30 -4.64 -8.42
CA SER A 352 10.26 -3.70 -8.84
C SER A 352 10.46 -2.26 -8.34
N CYS A 353 11.71 -1.79 -8.29
CA CYS A 353 12.04 -0.40 -7.92
C CYS A 353 11.78 0.57 -9.07
N TYR A 354 12.00 0.13 -10.31
CA TYR A 354 11.85 0.90 -11.54
C TYR A 354 11.05 0.10 -12.60
N PRO A 355 9.79 -0.31 -12.32
CA PRO A 355 9.05 -1.21 -13.21
C PRO A 355 8.55 -0.52 -14.48
N ASP A 356 8.11 0.75 -14.37
CA ASP A 356 7.34 1.47 -15.40
C ASP A 356 7.82 2.92 -15.58
N ALA A 357 9.13 3.13 -15.56
CA ALA A 357 9.66 4.47 -15.82
C ALA A 357 9.37 4.87 -17.29
N GLN A 358 8.84 6.09 -17.52
CA GLN A 358 8.59 6.62 -18.87
C GLN A 358 9.84 6.53 -19.75
N GLU A 359 11.02 6.64 -19.13
CA GLU A 359 12.31 6.36 -19.73
C GLU A 359 13.09 5.35 -18.85
N PRO A 360 13.90 4.45 -19.43
CA PRO A 360 14.72 3.53 -18.65
C PRO A 360 15.62 4.28 -17.67
N THR A 361 15.78 3.73 -16.46
CA THR A 361 16.51 4.39 -15.35
C THR A 361 18.01 4.13 -15.42
N VAL A 362 18.84 5.10 -15.00
CA VAL A 362 20.30 4.90 -14.89
C VAL A 362 20.58 3.93 -13.74
N PHE A 363 21.42 2.92 -13.98
CA PHE A 363 21.80 1.96 -12.94
C PHE A 363 22.62 2.65 -11.83
N PRO A 364 22.40 2.32 -10.55
CA PRO A 364 23.16 2.90 -9.43
C PRO A 364 24.62 2.40 -9.42
N GLU A 365 25.53 3.18 -10.02
CA GLU A 365 26.94 2.80 -10.17
C GLU A 365 27.65 2.50 -8.85
N ALA A 366 27.19 3.07 -7.73
CA ALA A 366 27.72 2.80 -6.40
C ALA A 366 27.76 1.30 -6.06
N LEU A 367 26.77 0.52 -6.54
CA LEU A 367 26.71 -0.93 -6.31
C LEU A 367 27.88 -1.69 -6.95
N THR A 368 28.51 -1.13 -7.99
CA THR A 368 29.68 -1.74 -8.65
C THR A 368 30.95 -1.66 -7.81
N LYS A 369 30.95 -0.87 -6.74
CA LYS A 369 32.09 -0.73 -5.81
C LYS A 369 32.04 -1.74 -4.65
N LEU A 370 30.90 -2.39 -4.43
CA LEU A 370 30.67 -3.29 -3.30
C LEU A 370 31.38 -4.63 -3.47
N LYS A 371 32.63 -4.73 -3.01
CA LYS A 371 33.49 -5.90 -3.24
C LYS A 371 33.03 -7.18 -2.54
N LYS A 372 32.17 -7.07 -1.52
CA LYS A 372 31.55 -8.20 -0.81
C LYS A 372 30.17 -8.58 -1.33
N LEU A 373 29.65 -7.89 -2.35
CA LEU A 373 28.32 -8.19 -2.89
C LEU A 373 28.30 -9.58 -3.53
N ARG A 374 27.39 -10.43 -3.04
CA ARG A 374 27.19 -11.82 -3.48
C ARG A 374 25.87 -12.02 -4.20
N LYS A 375 24.82 -11.31 -3.78
CA LYS A 375 23.46 -11.48 -4.29
C LYS A 375 22.89 -10.16 -4.74
N LEU A 376 22.42 -10.13 -5.99
CA LEU A 376 21.86 -8.95 -6.62
C LEU A 376 20.50 -9.32 -7.24
N ASP A 377 19.43 -8.88 -6.59
CA ASP A 377 18.06 -9.07 -7.10
C ASP A 377 17.57 -7.80 -7.80
N LEU A 378 17.45 -7.87 -9.12
CA LEU A 378 17.05 -6.76 -9.99
C LEU A 378 15.75 -7.05 -10.73
N ARG A 379 14.95 -8.02 -10.26
CA ARG A 379 13.71 -8.42 -10.92
C ARG A 379 12.77 -7.22 -11.13
N LYS A 380 12.02 -7.22 -12.23
CA LYS A 380 11.04 -6.18 -12.60
C LYS A 380 11.59 -4.76 -12.63
N ASN A 381 12.78 -4.56 -13.22
CA ASN A 381 13.32 -3.22 -13.42
C ASN A 381 13.62 -2.93 -14.90
N MET A 382 13.54 -1.64 -15.25
CA MET A 382 13.87 -1.10 -16.56
C MET A 382 15.07 -0.15 -16.45
N PHE A 383 16.24 -0.61 -16.89
CA PHE A 383 17.48 0.16 -16.84
C PHE A 383 17.94 0.64 -18.24
N GLN A 384 18.67 1.74 -18.32
CA GLN A 384 19.32 2.15 -19.58
C GLN A 384 20.37 1.13 -20.01
N ALA A 385 21.25 0.76 -19.07
CA ALA A 385 22.28 -0.25 -19.24
C ALA A 385 22.67 -0.81 -17.88
N LEU A 386 23.20 -2.04 -17.87
CA LEU A 386 23.97 -2.56 -16.76
C LEU A 386 25.46 -2.21 -16.97
N PRO A 387 26.18 -1.70 -15.96
CA PRO A 387 27.59 -1.37 -16.10
C PRO A 387 28.48 -2.61 -16.27
N GLU A 388 29.48 -2.54 -17.15
CA GLU A 388 30.53 -3.57 -17.30
C GLU A 388 31.28 -3.85 -15.98
N ALA A 389 31.35 -2.88 -15.08
CA ALA A 389 31.97 -3.05 -13.77
C ALA A 389 31.30 -4.14 -12.91
N LEU A 390 30.03 -4.51 -13.17
CA LEU A 390 29.33 -5.59 -12.45
C LEU A 390 30.02 -6.95 -12.65
N VAL A 391 30.56 -7.23 -13.85
CA VAL A 391 31.21 -8.52 -14.11
C VAL A 391 32.55 -8.65 -13.41
N GLN A 392 33.08 -7.55 -12.88
CA GLN A 392 34.35 -7.47 -12.12
C GLN A 392 34.14 -7.60 -10.60
N LEU A 393 32.90 -7.77 -10.13
CA LEU A 393 32.64 -8.02 -8.71
C LEU A 393 33.16 -9.41 -8.33
N PRO A 394 34.10 -9.53 -7.37
CA PRO A 394 34.87 -10.75 -7.15
C PRO A 394 34.07 -11.88 -6.47
N LEU A 395 32.96 -11.53 -5.81
CA LEU A 395 32.15 -12.43 -5.00
C LEU A 395 30.70 -12.54 -5.49
N LEU A 396 30.35 -11.95 -6.64
CA LEU A 396 28.99 -11.98 -7.15
C LEU A 396 28.60 -13.42 -7.55
N GLU A 397 27.70 -14.02 -6.78
CA GLU A 397 27.32 -15.44 -6.88
C GLU A 397 25.91 -15.63 -7.44
N GLU A 398 25.02 -14.66 -7.26
CA GLU A 398 23.61 -14.76 -7.65
C GLU A 398 23.10 -13.47 -8.28
N ILE A 399 22.48 -13.61 -9.46
CA ILE A 399 21.76 -12.54 -10.14
C ILE A 399 20.33 -13.00 -10.43
N ARG A 400 19.36 -12.16 -10.05
CA ARG A 400 17.95 -12.34 -10.44
C ARG A 400 17.52 -11.20 -11.35
N TRP A 401 16.95 -11.54 -12.50
CA TRP A 401 16.62 -10.63 -13.61
C TRP A 401 15.24 -10.93 -14.22
N THR A 402 14.38 -11.69 -13.56
CA THR A 402 13.01 -11.96 -14.01
C THR A 402 12.26 -10.68 -14.36
N ASP A 403 11.56 -10.67 -15.50
CA ASP A 403 10.75 -9.53 -15.97
C ASP A 403 11.50 -8.19 -16.02
N SER A 404 12.82 -8.21 -16.24
CA SER A 404 13.65 -7.01 -16.30
C SER A 404 14.15 -6.77 -17.72
N ALA A 405 14.46 -5.52 -18.05
CA ALA A 405 15.04 -5.18 -19.34
C ALA A 405 16.05 -4.03 -19.26
N THR A 406 16.90 -3.98 -20.29
CA THR A 406 17.83 -2.89 -20.55
C THR A 406 17.63 -2.30 -21.94
N ALA A 407 17.86 -1.01 -22.12
CA ALA A 407 17.90 -0.39 -23.45
C ALA A 407 19.18 -0.76 -24.23
N SER A 408 20.25 -1.11 -23.52
CA SER A 408 21.54 -1.55 -24.08
C SER A 408 21.74 -3.07 -23.92
N PRO A 409 22.64 -3.70 -24.70
CA PRO A 409 23.04 -5.08 -24.47
C PRO A 409 23.59 -5.31 -23.05
N LEU A 410 23.41 -6.52 -22.53
CA LEU A 410 23.94 -6.93 -21.24
C LEU A 410 25.49 -7.04 -21.29
N PRO A 411 26.19 -6.70 -20.19
CA PRO A 411 27.60 -7.02 -20.02
C PRO A 411 27.89 -8.50 -20.23
N ASP A 412 29.13 -8.83 -20.61
CA ASP A 412 29.53 -10.23 -20.78
C ASP A 412 29.74 -10.93 -19.43
N PHE A 413 28.64 -11.42 -18.86
CA PHE A 413 28.64 -12.17 -17.61
C PHE A 413 29.42 -13.50 -17.67
N SER A 414 29.89 -13.95 -18.84
CA SER A 414 30.82 -15.08 -18.91
C SER A 414 32.17 -14.78 -18.23
N LEU A 415 32.49 -13.48 -18.05
CA LEU A 415 33.66 -13.01 -17.32
C LEU A 415 33.49 -13.11 -15.80
N CYS A 416 32.25 -13.25 -15.30
CA CYS A 416 31.95 -13.33 -13.88
C CYS A 416 32.20 -14.76 -13.34
N ARG A 417 33.43 -15.02 -12.89
CA ARG A 417 33.86 -16.37 -12.48
C ARG A 417 33.18 -16.92 -11.22
N SER A 418 32.61 -16.04 -10.40
CA SER A 418 31.93 -16.39 -9.15
C SER A 418 30.44 -16.70 -9.34
N LEU A 419 29.85 -16.38 -10.49
CA LEU A 419 28.41 -16.47 -10.71
C LEU A 419 27.95 -17.92 -10.77
N LYS A 420 27.15 -18.34 -9.78
CA LYS A 420 26.63 -19.70 -9.63
C LYS A 420 25.14 -19.81 -9.90
N THR A 421 24.39 -18.77 -9.58
CA THR A 421 22.93 -18.75 -9.69
C THR A 421 22.49 -17.65 -10.63
N LEU A 422 21.72 -18.01 -11.65
CA LEU A 422 21.11 -17.07 -12.57
C LEU A 422 19.62 -17.37 -12.73
N VAL A 423 18.79 -16.39 -12.38
CA VAL A 423 17.33 -16.44 -12.53
C VAL A 423 16.92 -15.41 -13.58
N ILE A 424 16.53 -15.88 -14.76
CA ILE A 424 16.19 -15.06 -15.94
C ILE A 424 14.83 -15.46 -16.52
N SER A 425 13.90 -15.84 -15.65
CA SER A 425 12.52 -16.17 -16.02
C SER A 425 11.91 -15.07 -16.88
N ARG A 426 11.22 -15.44 -17.97
CA ARG A 426 10.64 -14.50 -18.97
C ARG A 426 11.64 -13.60 -19.71
N CYS A 427 12.94 -13.68 -19.41
CA CYS A 427 13.98 -12.81 -19.99
C CYS A 427 15.02 -13.57 -20.84
N PHE A 428 14.76 -14.83 -21.19
CA PHE A 428 15.75 -15.67 -21.87
C PHE A 428 16.29 -15.04 -23.17
N SER A 429 15.43 -14.40 -23.97
CA SER A 429 15.81 -13.78 -25.24
C SER A 429 16.93 -12.74 -25.12
N GLN A 430 16.99 -11.98 -24.02
CA GLN A 430 18.05 -11.00 -23.75
C GLN A 430 19.38 -11.69 -23.40
N TRP A 431 19.30 -12.85 -22.74
CA TRP A 431 20.46 -13.59 -22.21
C TRP A 431 20.98 -14.69 -23.13
N LYS A 432 20.23 -15.07 -24.18
CA LYS A 432 20.48 -16.26 -25.01
C LYS A 432 21.91 -16.39 -25.57
N ASN A 433 22.57 -15.27 -25.83
CA ASN A 433 23.92 -15.25 -26.40
C ASN A 433 25.04 -15.38 -25.36
N ILE A 434 24.71 -15.20 -24.07
CA ILE A 434 25.68 -15.10 -22.96
C ILE A 434 25.50 -16.27 -21.98
N VAL A 435 24.26 -16.61 -21.62
CA VAL A 435 23.93 -17.55 -20.53
C VAL A 435 24.68 -18.87 -20.60
N PHE A 436 24.83 -19.46 -21.78
CA PHE A 436 25.48 -20.76 -21.96
C PHE A 436 27.02 -20.70 -21.98
N ASN A 437 27.61 -19.51 -21.89
CA ASN A 437 29.06 -19.32 -21.77
C ASN A 437 29.48 -19.08 -20.31
N ILE A 438 28.52 -19.00 -19.37
CA ILE A 438 28.79 -18.82 -17.93
C ILE A 438 29.08 -20.20 -17.31
N HIS A 439 30.29 -20.71 -17.51
CA HIS A 439 30.66 -22.08 -17.12
C HIS A 439 30.67 -22.35 -15.60
N SER A 440 30.60 -21.30 -14.78
CA SER A 440 30.48 -21.38 -13.33
C SER A 440 29.06 -21.67 -12.83
N LEU A 441 28.03 -21.61 -13.69
CA LEU A 441 26.64 -21.81 -13.26
C LEU A 441 26.40 -23.22 -12.69
N GLU A 442 25.79 -23.22 -11.51
CA GLU A 442 25.29 -24.39 -10.79
C GLU A 442 23.75 -24.41 -10.75
N HIS A 443 23.12 -23.23 -10.81
CA HIS A 443 21.66 -23.06 -10.78
C HIS A 443 21.23 -22.11 -11.91
N LEU A 444 20.38 -22.60 -12.80
CA LEU A 444 19.79 -21.82 -13.89
C LEU A 444 18.27 -21.95 -13.91
N GLN A 445 17.58 -20.81 -13.88
CA GLN A 445 16.13 -20.73 -14.02
C GLN A 445 15.77 -19.90 -15.27
N ILE A 446 15.17 -20.58 -16.25
CA ILE A 446 14.72 -20.03 -17.55
C ILE A 446 13.24 -20.38 -17.78
N ASP A 447 12.44 -20.37 -16.73
CA ASP A 447 11.00 -20.66 -16.78
C ASP A 447 10.20 -19.51 -17.40
N ARG A 448 8.97 -19.84 -17.80
CA ARG A 448 7.97 -18.88 -18.31
C ARG A 448 8.42 -18.13 -19.55
N ASN A 449 9.22 -18.75 -20.42
CA ASN A 449 9.62 -18.26 -21.73
C ASN A 449 8.80 -18.90 -22.88
N LYS A 450 7.55 -19.35 -22.61
CA LYS A 450 6.63 -19.82 -23.64
C LYS A 450 6.34 -18.73 -24.68
N GLU A 451 6.04 -19.15 -25.90
CA GLU A 451 5.50 -18.28 -26.94
C GLU A 451 4.17 -17.66 -26.51
N GLU A 452 4.05 -16.35 -26.66
CA GLU A 452 2.84 -15.59 -26.37
C GLU A 452 2.32 -14.96 -27.67
N LYS A 453 1.01 -15.15 -27.91
CA LYS A 453 0.26 -14.58 -29.03
C LYS A 453 -0.95 -13.84 -28.48
N GLU A 454 -1.24 -12.69 -29.07
CA GLU A 454 -2.53 -12.02 -28.92
C GLU A 454 -3.47 -12.47 -30.04
N TYR A 455 -4.77 -12.56 -29.74
CA TYR A 455 -5.79 -13.02 -30.68
C TYR A 455 -6.87 -11.95 -30.85
N PHE A 456 -7.36 -11.78 -32.07
CA PHE A 456 -8.42 -10.82 -32.41
C PHE A 456 -9.23 -11.32 -33.61
N ASP A 457 -10.46 -10.83 -33.76
CA ASP A 457 -11.37 -11.21 -34.84
C ASP A 457 -11.32 -10.24 -36.03
N GLU A 458 -12.10 -10.52 -37.08
CA GLU A 458 -12.16 -9.70 -38.29
C GLU A 458 -12.77 -8.31 -38.00
N ASP A 459 -13.72 -8.21 -37.08
CA ASP A 459 -14.35 -6.94 -36.70
C ASP A 459 -13.34 -6.02 -35.98
N THR A 460 -12.57 -6.58 -35.03
CA THR A 460 -11.47 -5.88 -34.36
C THR A 460 -10.40 -5.44 -35.36
N LEU A 461 -10.07 -6.31 -36.32
CA LEU A 461 -9.12 -5.98 -37.40
C LEU A 461 -9.63 -4.82 -38.28
N ALA A 462 -10.93 -4.77 -38.57
CA ALA A 462 -11.52 -3.67 -39.34
C ALA A 462 -11.43 -2.34 -38.58
N ILE A 463 -11.78 -2.35 -37.30
CA ILE A 463 -11.67 -1.18 -36.41
C ILE A 463 -10.22 -0.70 -36.33
N TRP A 464 -9.26 -1.60 -36.10
CA TRP A 464 -7.84 -1.25 -36.03
C TRP A 464 -7.29 -0.66 -37.33
N LYS A 465 -7.77 -1.13 -38.49
CA LYS A 465 -7.40 -0.55 -39.80
C LYS A 465 -7.93 0.88 -39.96
N GLU A 466 -9.16 1.13 -39.53
CA GLU A 466 -9.78 2.48 -39.57
C GLU A 466 -9.05 3.43 -38.62
N MET A 467 -8.87 3.04 -37.35
CA MET A 467 -8.14 3.82 -36.34
C MET A 467 -6.71 4.17 -36.78
N ALA A 468 -5.97 3.19 -37.33
CA ALA A 468 -4.60 3.41 -37.81
C ALA A 468 -4.54 4.32 -39.04
N ALA A 469 -5.62 4.40 -39.84
CA ALA A 469 -5.71 5.27 -41.00
C ALA A 469 -6.13 6.71 -40.63
N GLU A 470 -7.02 6.87 -39.64
CA GLU A 470 -7.53 8.18 -39.20
C GLU A 470 -6.55 8.92 -38.27
N GLU A 471 -5.96 8.21 -37.30
CA GLU A 471 -5.03 8.77 -36.32
C GLU A 471 -3.70 7.98 -36.30
N PRO A 472 -2.89 8.05 -37.38
CA PRO A 472 -1.65 7.28 -37.50
C PRO A 472 -0.61 7.61 -36.42
N GLU A 473 -0.62 8.84 -35.88
CA GLU A 473 0.29 9.23 -34.80
C GLU A 473 -0.04 8.54 -33.47
N LYS A 474 -1.30 8.17 -33.24
CA LYS A 474 -1.75 7.52 -32.00
C LYS A 474 -1.82 6.00 -32.11
N PHE A 475 -2.24 5.49 -33.27
CA PHE A 475 -2.48 4.07 -33.51
C PHE A 475 -1.52 3.42 -34.51
N GLY A 476 -0.42 4.10 -34.87
CA GLY A 476 0.57 3.57 -35.82
C GLY A 476 1.15 2.21 -35.45
N HIS A 477 1.22 1.86 -34.16
CA HIS A 477 1.65 0.54 -33.69
C HIS A 477 0.74 -0.61 -34.17
N LEU A 478 -0.55 -0.34 -34.43
CA LEU A 478 -1.48 -1.33 -34.97
C LEU A 478 -1.13 -1.73 -36.40
N ALA A 479 -0.43 -0.88 -37.16
CA ALA A 479 0.02 -1.23 -38.51
C ALA A 479 0.97 -2.44 -38.51
N ASP A 480 1.85 -2.53 -37.51
CA ASP A 480 2.73 -3.69 -37.33
C ASP A 480 1.97 -4.94 -36.90
N VAL A 481 0.96 -4.79 -36.03
CA VAL A 481 0.07 -5.90 -35.64
C VAL A 481 -0.69 -6.43 -36.86
N ILE A 482 -1.28 -5.54 -37.66
CA ILE A 482 -2.03 -5.88 -38.88
C ILE A 482 -1.14 -6.55 -39.92
N LYS A 483 0.11 -6.11 -40.05
CA LYS A 483 1.09 -6.65 -41.00
C LYS A 483 1.57 -8.04 -40.60
N ASN A 484 1.81 -8.27 -39.30
CA ASN A 484 2.41 -9.51 -38.79
C ASN A 484 1.38 -10.55 -38.33
N LYS A 485 0.08 -10.26 -38.47
CA LYS A 485 -0.99 -11.18 -38.10
C LYS A 485 -0.95 -12.49 -38.90
N GLN A 486 -1.41 -13.56 -38.27
CA GLN A 486 -1.59 -14.89 -38.86
C GLN A 486 -3.05 -15.32 -38.69
N LEU A 487 -3.65 -15.90 -39.73
CA LEU A 487 -4.99 -16.50 -39.62
C LEU A 487 -4.86 -17.88 -38.99
N GLU A 488 -5.55 -18.09 -37.88
CA GLU A 488 -5.54 -19.33 -37.12
C GLU A 488 -6.67 -20.28 -37.60
N PRO A 489 -6.57 -21.60 -37.36
CA PRO A 489 -7.56 -22.58 -37.83
C PRO A 489 -8.99 -22.36 -37.31
N ASP A 490 -9.16 -21.62 -36.22
CA ASP A 490 -10.46 -21.28 -35.62
C ASP A 490 -11.11 -20.03 -36.25
N GLY A 491 -10.47 -19.43 -37.27
CA GLY A 491 -10.95 -18.26 -37.99
C GLY A 491 -10.57 -16.91 -37.39
N ARG A 492 -9.90 -16.90 -36.22
CA ARG A 492 -9.36 -15.65 -35.62
C ARG A 492 -7.98 -15.32 -36.20
N TYR A 493 -7.58 -14.07 -36.07
CA TYR A 493 -6.19 -13.67 -36.28
C TYR A 493 -5.41 -13.76 -34.98
N SER A 494 -4.11 -14.04 -35.09
CA SER A 494 -3.16 -13.93 -34.00
C SER A 494 -1.96 -13.07 -34.40
N VAL A 495 -1.31 -12.45 -33.43
CA VAL A 495 -0.01 -11.80 -33.61
C VAL A 495 0.95 -12.30 -32.53
N LEU A 496 2.19 -12.57 -32.92
CA LEU A 496 3.24 -12.96 -31.98
C LEU A 496 3.66 -11.75 -31.15
N THR A 497 3.40 -11.77 -29.85
CA THR A 497 3.80 -10.70 -28.92
C THR A 497 5.11 -11.02 -28.21
N ARG A 498 5.39 -12.30 -27.95
CA ARG A 498 6.69 -12.75 -27.46
C ARG A 498 7.11 -14.06 -28.08
N ARG A 499 8.29 -14.08 -28.69
CA ARG A 499 8.90 -15.31 -29.19
C ARG A 499 9.23 -16.25 -28.02
N GLY A 500 8.75 -17.49 -28.11
CA GLY A 500 9.05 -18.53 -27.13
C GLY A 500 10.45 -19.13 -27.29
N ILE A 501 10.91 -19.83 -26.25
CA ILE A 501 12.13 -20.63 -26.30
C ILE A 501 11.96 -21.82 -27.25
N THR A 502 12.95 -22.06 -28.12
CA THR A 502 12.97 -23.20 -29.04
C THR A 502 13.91 -24.30 -28.56
N LEU A 503 13.76 -25.51 -29.10
CA LEU A 503 14.70 -26.61 -28.83
C LEU A 503 16.14 -26.25 -29.23
N GLN A 504 16.30 -25.49 -30.33
CA GLN A 504 17.61 -25.03 -30.79
C GLN A 504 18.24 -24.04 -29.80
N ASP A 505 17.44 -23.18 -29.18
CA ASP A 505 17.96 -22.25 -28.18
C ASP A 505 18.54 -23.00 -26.96
N LEU A 506 17.92 -24.13 -26.60
CA LEU A 506 18.34 -24.96 -25.47
C LEU A 506 19.58 -25.82 -25.76
N GLU A 507 20.05 -25.93 -27.01
CA GLU A 507 21.25 -26.68 -27.37
C GLU A 507 22.53 -26.20 -26.65
N GLY A 508 22.54 -24.95 -26.20
CA GLY A 508 23.64 -24.38 -25.43
C GLY A 508 23.80 -24.99 -24.04
N LEU A 509 22.79 -25.65 -23.47
CA LEU A 509 22.84 -26.20 -22.12
C LEU A 509 24.01 -27.18 -21.91
N LYS A 510 24.41 -27.94 -22.94
CA LYS A 510 25.57 -28.85 -22.89
C LYS A 510 26.90 -28.17 -22.55
N LYS A 511 26.98 -26.84 -22.67
CA LYS A 511 28.16 -26.03 -22.32
C LYS A 511 28.27 -25.68 -20.83
N LEU A 512 27.30 -26.09 -20.01
CA LEU A 512 27.25 -25.80 -18.57
C LEU A 512 27.63 -27.04 -17.74
N PRO A 513 28.93 -27.33 -17.56
CA PRO A 513 29.40 -28.60 -16.98
C PRO A 513 29.17 -28.73 -15.46
N ASN A 514 28.72 -27.67 -14.81
CA ASN A 514 28.52 -27.62 -13.35
C ASN A 514 27.05 -27.47 -12.97
N LEU A 515 26.12 -27.50 -13.94
CA LEU A 515 24.71 -27.28 -13.68
C LEU A 515 24.11 -28.42 -12.84
N ARG A 516 23.56 -28.06 -11.68
CA ARG A 516 22.93 -28.96 -10.70
C ARG A 516 21.43 -28.71 -10.58
N TYR A 517 20.99 -27.49 -10.81
CA TYR A 517 19.59 -27.11 -10.80
C TYR A 517 19.21 -26.44 -12.12
N LEU A 518 18.16 -26.95 -12.76
CA LEU A 518 17.58 -26.40 -13.99
C LEU A 518 16.07 -26.29 -13.86
N ASP A 519 15.55 -25.08 -14.02
CA ASP A 519 14.11 -24.84 -14.14
C ASP A 519 13.75 -24.40 -15.57
N LEU A 520 12.96 -25.26 -16.22
CA LEU A 520 12.41 -25.12 -17.57
C LEU A 520 10.87 -25.09 -17.55
N SER A 521 10.25 -24.86 -16.39
CA SER A 521 8.81 -24.85 -16.24
C SER A 521 8.14 -23.74 -17.06
N PHE A 522 6.85 -23.91 -17.37
CA PHE A 522 6.04 -22.93 -18.13
C PHE A 522 6.63 -22.50 -19.49
N ASN A 523 7.39 -23.37 -20.17
CA ASN A 523 7.96 -23.07 -21.48
C ASN A 523 7.14 -23.64 -22.65
N GLY A 524 6.13 -24.47 -22.37
CA GLY A 524 5.31 -25.10 -23.40
C GLY A 524 6.04 -26.14 -24.25
N LEU A 525 7.18 -26.66 -23.76
CA LEU A 525 8.01 -27.65 -24.43
C LEU A 525 7.23 -28.97 -24.61
N THR A 526 7.35 -29.58 -25.79
CA THR A 526 6.79 -30.92 -26.08
C THR A 526 7.83 -32.03 -25.95
N THR A 527 9.12 -31.69 -26.02
CA THR A 527 10.28 -32.56 -25.87
C THR A 527 11.47 -31.74 -25.38
N LEU A 528 12.54 -32.41 -24.93
CA LEU A 528 13.82 -31.79 -24.59
C LEU A 528 14.87 -32.11 -25.67
N PRO A 529 15.77 -31.17 -26.01
CA PRO A 529 16.85 -31.45 -26.95
C PRO A 529 17.88 -32.42 -26.37
N ASP A 530 18.60 -33.14 -27.23
CA ASP A 530 19.58 -34.16 -26.84
C ASP A 530 20.66 -33.61 -25.90
N SER A 531 21.03 -32.35 -26.08
CA SER A 531 21.95 -31.59 -25.22
C SER A 531 21.57 -31.61 -23.73
N VAL A 532 20.27 -31.56 -23.38
CA VAL A 532 19.83 -31.61 -21.98
C VAL A 532 20.24 -32.92 -21.34
N TYR A 533 20.10 -34.04 -22.04
CA TYR A 533 20.43 -35.38 -21.53
C TYR A 533 21.92 -35.60 -21.30
N THR A 534 22.79 -34.66 -21.72
CA THR A 534 24.23 -34.69 -21.43
C THR A 534 24.59 -34.11 -20.05
N LEU A 535 23.64 -33.48 -19.36
CA LEU A 535 23.83 -32.81 -18.06
C LEU A 535 23.96 -33.82 -16.89
N SER A 536 25.08 -34.52 -16.83
CA SER A 536 25.27 -35.63 -15.87
C SER A 536 25.32 -35.24 -14.39
N LYS A 537 25.47 -33.95 -14.07
CA LYS A 537 25.51 -33.44 -12.68
C LYS A 537 24.18 -32.88 -12.19
N LEU A 538 23.12 -32.98 -12.99
CA LEU A 538 21.84 -32.40 -12.67
C LEU A 538 21.17 -33.14 -11.50
N GLU A 539 20.86 -32.41 -10.43
CA GLU A 539 20.25 -32.90 -9.20
C GLU A 539 18.78 -32.50 -9.10
N HIS A 540 18.40 -31.41 -9.77
CA HIS A 540 17.04 -30.88 -9.80
C HIS A 540 16.68 -30.45 -11.21
N LEU A 541 15.55 -30.95 -11.71
CA LEU A 541 14.98 -30.57 -13.00
C LEU A 541 13.49 -30.30 -12.85
N ASN A 542 13.10 -29.04 -12.99
CA ASN A 542 11.70 -28.62 -13.00
C ASN A 542 11.19 -28.46 -14.44
N LEU A 543 10.15 -29.23 -14.78
CA LEU A 543 9.50 -29.25 -16.09
C LEU A 543 7.99 -28.99 -15.98
N GLU A 544 7.49 -28.54 -14.84
CA GLU A 544 6.06 -28.26 -14.65
C GLU A 544 5.49 -27.35 -15.74
N TYR A 545 4.22 -27.53 -16.07
CA TYR A 545 3.51 -26.69 -17.04
C TYR A 545 4.15 -26.66 -18.45
N ASN A 546 4.81 -27.75 -18.83
CA ASN A 546 5.15 -28.07 -20.22
C ASN A 546 4.13 -29.06 -20.82
N LYS A 547 4.29 -29.37 -22.11
CA LYS A 547 3.41 -30.27 -22.89
C LYS A 547 4.10 -31.60 -23.22
N LEU A 548 4.91 -32.12 -22.29
CA LEU A 548 5.67 -33.36 -22.48
C LEU A 548 4.73 -34.58 -22.49
N SER A 549 4.93 -35.48 -23.45
CA SER A 549 4.23 -36.78 -23.48
C SER A 549 4.71 -37.70 -22.34
N ASP A 550 3.91 -38.70 -21.98
CA ASP A 550 4.31 -39.69 -20.96
C ASP A 550 5.57 -40.48 -21.37
N GLU A 551 5.74 -40.72 -22.67
CA GLU A 551 6.95 -41.32 -23.24
C GLU A 551 8.19 -40.46 -22.96
N GLU A 552 8.09 -39.15 -23.21
CA GLU A 552 9.18 -38.21 -22.98
C GLU A 552 9.49 -38.08 -21.49
N LYS A 553 8.47 -38.00 -20.64
CA LYS A 553 8.64 -38.01 -19.17
C LYS A 553 9.36 -39.28 -18.72
N GLY A 554 9.01 -40.44 -19.29
CA GLY A 554 9.69 -41.71 -19.05
C GLY A 554 11.16 -41.71 -19.48
N LYS A 555 11.48 -41.12 -20.64
CA LYS A 555 12.86 -40.93 -21.13
C LYS A 555 13.67 -40.06 -20.15
N VAL A 556 13.11 -38.93 -19.73
CA VAL A 556 13.73 -38.02 -18.74
C VAL A 556 13.98 -38.74 -17.41
N ALA A 557 12.97 -39.44 -16.87
CA ALA A 557 13.09 -40.17 -15.62
C ALA A 557 14.15 -41.28 -15.66
N LYS A 558 14.32 -41.94 -16.81
CA LYS A 558 15.34 -42.98 -16.99
C LYS A 558 16.75 -42.41 -16.97
N VAL A 559 16.97 -41.28 -17.65
CA VAL A 559 18.29 -40.62 -17.74
C VAL A 559 18.67 -39.96 -16.42
N PHE A 560 17.75 -39.20 -15.81
CA PHE A 560 17.97 -38.45 -14.57
C PHE A 560 17.42 -39.18 -13.34
N ASN A 561 17.68 -40.49 -13.23
CA ASN A 561 17.08 -41.35 -12.20
C ASN A 561 17.50 -41.02 -10.76
N GLN A 562 18.54 -40.21 -10.57
CA GLN A 562 19.01 -39.72 -9.26
C GLN A 562 18.59 -38.27 -8.98
N ALA A 563 18.02 -37.56 -9.95
CA ALA A 563 17.61 -36.19 -9.79
C ALA A 563 16.18 -36.09 -9.22
N LYS A 564 15.89 -35.01 -8.51
CA LYS A 564 14.52 -34.61 -8.18
C LYS A 564 13.86 -34.02 -9.41
N LEU A 565 12.88 -34.73 -9.95
CA LEU A 565 12.09 -34.32 -11.11
C LEU A 565 10.73 -33.78 -10.69
N ILE A 566 10.29 -32.72 -11.35
CA ILE A 566 8.94 -32.15 -11.20
C ILE A 566 8.36 -32.02 -12.62
N PHE A 567 7.16 -32.55 -12.87
CA PHE A 567 6.55 -32.68 -14.20
C PHE A 567 5.21 -31.98 -14.31
#